data_AF-A0A956DT24-F1
#
_entry.id   AF-A0A956DT24-F1
#
_cell.length_a   1.000
_cell.length_b   1.000
_cell.length_c   1.000
_cell.angle_alpha   90.00
_cell.angle_beta   90.00
_cell.angle_gamma   90.00
#
_symmetry.space_group_name_H-M   'P 1'
#
loop_
_entity.id
_entity.type
_entity.pdbx_description
1 polymer ?
#
loop_
_entity_poly.entity_id
_entity_poly.type
_entity_poly.pdbx_seq_one_letter_code
_entity_poly.pdbx_strand_id
1 'polypeptide(L)'
;MTFLRGWLTVVALALALALFLVPREASAEPPSADQREMSRRMHRYFDGELGFASAAFGLSAASGWAGGMLLVQGTDATRAAAVPVILVGVGELAIGVGLFLRTPAQVRALDARIAQDPEGYVDEEGARMDAVVGRFGLFTALETTLLFAGTLTTTVGAVTGEDRAIGAGLGTAVQATVALTIDALAASRAERYLDAIRRFQVSPTIQATGPITRYGVAFGGAF
;
A
#
# COMPACT_ATOMS: atom_id res chain seq x y z
N MET A 1 -7.92 -27.56 52.39
CA MET A 1 -7.40 -28.11 51.11
C MET A 1 -8.49 -28.57 50.13
N THR A 2 -9.77 -28.27 50.37
CA THR A 2 -10.91 -28.65 49.50
C THR A 2 -11.30 -27.56 48.49
N PHE A 3 -11.05 -26.28 48.82
CA PHE A 3 -11.39 -25.14 47.95
C PHE A 3 -10.55 -25.07 46.66
N LEU A 4 -9.27 -25.47 46.74
CA LEU A 4 -8.33 -25.46 45.61
C LEU A 4 -8.63 -26.57 44.58
N ARG A 5 -9.25 -27.68 45.02
CA ARG A 5 -9.60 -28.82 44.15
C ARG A 5 -10.86 -28.57 43.31
N GLY A 6 -11.83 -27.83 43.85
CA GLY A 6 -13.05 -27.44 43.11
C GLY A 6 -12.79 -26.40 42.01
N TRP A 7 -11.82 -25.50 42.23
CA TRP A 7 -11.44 -24.51 41.22
C TRP A 7 -10.74 -25.14 40.01
N LEU A 8 -9.87 -26.14 40.24
CA LEU A 8 -9.17 -26.83 39.16
C LEU A 8 -10.11 -27.66 38.28
N THR A 9 -11.16 -28.27 38.84
CA THR A 9 -12.15 -29.01 38.04
C THR A 9 -13.04 -28.10 37.22
N VAL A 10 -13.45 -26.93 37.73
CA VAL A 10 -14.22 -25.94 36.97
C VAL A 10 -13.39 -25.33 35.84
N VAL A 11 -12.12 -25.02 36.09
CA VAL A 11 -11.19 -24.51 35.05
C VAL A 11 -10.91 -25.59 34.00
N ALA A 12 -10.72 -26.85 34.39
CA ALA A 12 -10.52 -27.95 33.45
C ALA A 12 -11.77 -28.24 32.61
N LEU A 13 -12.97 -28.17 33.20
CA LEU A 13 -14.22 -28.34 32.46
C LEU A 13 -14.48 -27.17 31.50
N ALA A 14 -14.16 -25.94 31.92
CA ALA A 14 -14.28 -24.74 31.08
C ALA A 14 -13.29 -24.77 29.91
N LEU A 15 -12.05 -25.25 30.12
CA LEU A 15 -11.06 -25.47 29.06
C LEU A 15 -11.47 -26.59 28.11
N ALA A 16 -12.00 -27.70 28.63
CA ALA A 16 -12.51 -28.80 27.81
C ALA A 16 -13.73 -28.38 26.99
N LEU A 17 -14.64 -27.59 27.55
CA LEU A 17 -15.81 -27.06 26.85
C LEU A 17 -15.41 -26.01 25.80
N ALA A 18 -14.41 -25.17 26.09
CA ALA A 18 -13.83 -24.25 25.12
C ALA A 18 -13.20 -25.00 23.92
N LEU A 19 -12.56 -26.15 24.14
CA LEU A 19 -12.02 -27.01 23.08
C LEU A 19 -13.09 -27.68 22.19
N PHE A 20 -14.33 -27.81 22.66
CA PHE A 20 -15.47 -28.33 21.87
C PHE A 20 -16.28 -27.22 21.17
N LEU A 21 -16.14 -25.97 21.62
CA LEU A 21 -16.80 -24.79 21.04
C LEU A 21 -15.92 -24.01 20.07
N VAL A 22 -14.62 -24.30 20.00
CA VAL A 22 -13.79 -23.90 18.86
C VAL A 22 -14.33 -24.66 17.64
N PRO A 23 -14.84 -23.96 16.60
CA PRO A 23 -15.21 -24.62 15.37
C PRO A 23 -14.00 -25.46 14.94
N ARG A 24 -14.18 -26.78 14.84
CA ARG A 24 -13.19 -27.59 14.13
C ARG A 24 -13.17 -27.03 12.73
N GLU A 25 -12.12 -26.29 12.38
CA GLU A 25 -11.85 -25.91 11.01
C GLU A 25 -11.98 -27.22 10.21
N ALA A 26 -13.04 -27.29 9.40
CA ALA A 26 -13.15 -28.31 8.37
C ALA A 26 -11.81 -28.29 7.68
N SER A 27 -11.11 -29.44 7.65
CA SER A 27 -9.74 -29.56 7.20
C SER A 27 -9.55 -28.72 5.95
N ALA A 28 -8.99 -27.52 6.10
CA ALA A 28 -8.91 -26.58 5.00
C ALA A 28 -8.04 -27.27 3.95
N GLU A 29 -8.60 -27.45 2.75
CA GLU A 29 -7.79 -27.96 1.66
C GLU A 29 -6.54 -27.08 1.55
N PRO A 30 -5.36 -27.70 1.40
CA PRO A 30 -4.13 -26.93 1.29
C PRO A 30 -4.27 -25.92 0.14
N PRO A 31 -3.77 -24.68 0.28
CA PRO A 31 -3.99 -23.64 -0.70
C PRO A 31 -3.62 -24.10 -2.11
N SER A 32 -4.40 -23.73 -3.12
CA SER A 32 -4.11 -24.09 -4.51
C SER A 32 -2.78 -23.49 -4.97
N ALA A 33 -2.21 -24.02 -6.07
CA ALA A 33 -0.99 -23.45 -6.63
C ALA A 33 -1.16 -21.97 -7.01
N ASP A 34 -2.34 -21.61 -7.52
CA ASP A 34 -2.70 -20.24 -7.90
C ASP A 34 -2.83 -19.33 -6.67
N GLN A 35 -3.46 -19.81 -5.59
CA GLN A 35 -3.55 -19.06 -4.32
C GLN A 35 -2.17 -18.77 -3.73
N ARG A 36 -1.25 -19.75 -3.75
CA ARG A 36 0.13 -19.54 -3.30
C ARG A 36 0.86 -18.52 -4.16
N GLU A 37 0.69 -18.57 -5.48
CA GLU A 37 1.29 -17.58 -6.38
C GLU A 37 0.71 -16.18 -6.15
N MET A 38 -0.61 -16.07 -5.96
CA MET A 38 -1.26 -14.80 -5.68
C MET A 38 -0.76 -14.20 -4.36
N SER A 39 -0.69 -14.99 -3.28
CA SER A 39 -0.13 -14.54 -1.99
C SER A 39 1.33 -14.09 -2.15
N ARG A 40 2.19 -14.82 -2.87
CA ARG A 40 3.56 -14.36 -3.15
C ARG A 40 3.62 -13.01 -3.86
N ARG A 41 2.75 -12.78 -4.85
CA ARG A 41 2.70 -11.49 -5.58
C ARG A 41 2.15 -10.36 -4.72
N MET A 42 1.15 -10.64 -3.89
CA MET A 42 0.62 -9.73 -2.88
C MET A 42 1.72 -9.32 -1.90
N HIS A 43 2.46 -10.28 -1.32
CA HIS A 43 3.59 -9.97 -0.43
C HIS A 43 4.64 -9.12 -1.12
N ARG A 44 5.05 -9.46 -2.35
CA ARG A 44 6.02 -8.65 -3.11
C ARG A 44 5.56 -7.20 -3.29
N TYR A 45 4.28 -6.97 -3.53
CA TYR A 45 3.73 -5.61 -3.63
C TYR A 45 3.86 -4.86 -2.29
N PHE A 46 3.41 -5.46 -1.19
CA PHE A 46 3.41 -4.82 0.13
C PHE A 46 4.79 -4.71 0.78
N ASP A 47 5.71 -5.63 0.51
CA ASP A 47 7.13 -5.50 0.84
C ASP A 47 7.72 -4.28 0.13
N GLY A 48 7.29 -4.03 -1.12
CA GLY A 48 7.62 -2.82 -1.84
C GLY A 48 7.02 -1.55 -1.22
N GLU A 49 5.79 -1.61 -0.66
CA GLU A 49 5.22 -0.49 0.11
C GLU A 49 6.00 -0.21 1.40
N LEU A 50 6.45 -1.24 2.12
CA LEU A 50 7.27 -1.09 3.33
C LEU A 50 8.70 -0.62 3.02
N GLY A 51 9.27 -1.09 1.92
CA GLY A 51 10.54 -0.57 1.40
C GLY A 51 10.42 0.91 1.05
N PHE A 52 9.30 1.30 0.43
CA PHE A 52 8.99 2.71 0.16
C PHE A 52 8.81 3.52 1.46
N ALA A 53 8.11 2.99 2.47
CA ALA A 53 7.99 3.64 3.77
C ALA A 53 9.36 3.94 4.40
N SER A 54 10.29 2.97 4.31
CA SER A 54 11.66 3.13 4.80
C SER A 54 12.43 4.21 4.02
N ALA A 55 12.27 4.23 2.68
CA ALA A 55 12.85 5.28 1.84
C ALA A 55 12.27 6.67 2.18
N ALA A 56 10.96 6.77 2.42
CA ALA A 56 10.30 7.99 2.86
C ALA A 56 10.83 8.52 4.20
N PHE A 57 11.15 7.65 5.16
CA PHE A 57 11.82 8.09 6.40
C PHE A 57 13.22 8.65 6.14
N GLY A 58 13.99 7.99 5.29
CA GLY A 58 15.32 8.48 4.90
C GLY A 58 15.26 9.83 4.18
N LEU A 59 14.32 9.97 3.24
CA LEU A 59 14.13 11.20 2.47
C LEU A 59 13.59 12.34 3.35
N SER A 60 12.68 12.04 4.28
CA SER A 60 12.22 13.00 5.29
C SER A 60 13.37 13.52 6.16
N ALA A 61 14.24 12.64 6.65
CA ALA A 61 15.40 13.04 7.43
C ALA A 61 16.39 13.88 6.61
N ALA A 62 16.65 13.49 5.36
CA ALA A 62 17.51 14.22 4.44
C ALA A 62 16.94 15.63 4.13
N SER A 63 15.63 15.71 3.87
CA SER A 63 14.90 16.96 3.62
C SER A 63 14.89 17.86 4.85
N GLY A 64 14.67 17.31 6.05
CA GLY A 64 14.75 18.06 7.30
C GLY A 64 16.15 18.64 7.54
N TRP A 65 17.20 17.83 7.32
CA TRP A 65 18.58 18.28 7.43
C TRP A 65 18.93 19.36 6.39
N ALA A 66 18.62 19.12 5.12
CA ALA A 66 18.89 20.05 4.03
C ALA A 66 18.12 21.37 4.22
N GLY A 67 16.84 21.30 4.58
CA GLY A 67 16.02 22.46 4.90
C GLY A 67 16.59 23.25 6.08
N GLY A 68 17.04 22.58 7.14
CA GLY A 68 17.72 23.21 8.27
C GLY A 68 19.01 23.93 7.85
N MET A 69 19.84 23.29 7.03
CA MET A 69 21.06 23.92 6.49
C MET A 69 20.76 25.16 5.64
N LEU A 70 19.74 25.10 4.78
CA LEU A 70 19.29 26.22 3.96
C LEU A 70 18.82 27.42 4.81
N LEU A 71 18.16 27.17 5.94
CA LEU A 71 17.76 28.22 6.89
C LEU A 71 18.96 28.89 7.57
N VAL A 72 20.01 28.12 7.89
CA VAL A 72 21.23 28.65 8.55
C VAL A 72 22.10 29.48 7.61
N GLN A 73 22.14 29.17 6.31
CA GLN A 73 22.92 29.95 5.32
C GLN A 73 22.45 31.41 5.18
N GLY A 74 21.18 31.68 5.49
CA GLY A 74 20.74 33.03 5.81
C GLY A 74 20.39 33.95 4.64
N THR A 75 20.56 33.56 3.37
CA THR A 75 20.12 34.39 2.23
C THR A 75 18.61 34.28 2.03
N ASP A 76 18.01 35.29 1.39
CA ASP A 76 16.58 35.27 1.06
C ASP A 76 16.22 34.08 0.15
N ALA A 77 17.11 33.73 -0.80
CA ALA A 77 16.94 32.57 -1.67
C ALA A 77 16.98 31.23 -0.89
N THR A 78 17.97 31.03 -0.02
CA THR A 78 18.09 29.74 0.69
C THR A 78 16.94 29.56 1.68
N ARG A 79 16.51 30.62 2.37
CA ARG A 79 15.33 30.58 3.25
C ARG A 79 14.06 30.26 2.48
N ALA A 80 13.87 30.85 1.30
CA ALA A 80 12.72 30.56 0.45
C ALA A 80 12.73 29.12 -0.09
N ALA A 81 13.91 28.58 -0.45
CA ALA A 81 14.07 27.20 -0.88
C ALA A 81 13.83 26.18 0.24
N ALA A 82 14.12 26.53 1.49
CA ALA A 82 13.92 25.63 2.63
C ALA A 82 12.45 25.24 2.83
N VAL A 83 11.51 26.13 2.51
CA VAL A 83 10.07 25.90 2.71
C VAL A 83 9.56 24.67 1.93
N PRO A 84 9.67 24.60 0.59
CA PRO A 84 9.21 23.41 -0.15
C PRO A 84 9.97 22.14 0.26
N VAL A 85 11.27 22.23 0.56
CA VAL A 85 12.08 21.07 0.99
C VAL A 85 11.54 20.48 2.30
N ILE A 86 11.28 21.33 3.31
CA ILE A 86 10.76 20.88 4.60
C ILE A 86 9.33 20.34 4.44
N LEU A 87 8.49 21.02 3.67
CA LEU A 87 7.10 20.59 3.46
C LEU A 87 7.02 19.19 2.83
N VAL A 88 7.85 18.90 1.83
CA VAL A 88 7.91 17.57 1.22
C VAL A 88 8.43 16.54 2.22
N GLY A 89 9.51 16.84 2.96
CA GLY A 89 10.01 15.94 3.99
C GLY A 89 8.98 15.60 5.08
N VAL A 90 8.13 16.55 5.47
CA VAL A 90 7.01 16.30 6.40
C VAL A 90 5.93 15.43 5.74
N GLY A 91 5.59 15.68 4.49
CA GLY A 91 4.62 14.89 3.73
C GLY A 91 5.06 13.42 3.59
N GLU A 92 6.32 13.19 3.23
CA GLU A 92 6.91 11.86 3.12
C GLU A 92 6.93 11.11 4.45
N LEU A 93 7.23 11.80 5.55
CA LEU A 93 7.17 11.21 6.87
C LEU A 93 5.76 10.71 7.18
N ALA A 94 4.75 11.54 6.93
CA ALA A 94 3.36 11.17 7.16
C ALA A 94 2.94 9.95 6.32
N ILE A 95 3.32 9.92 5.03
CA ILE A 95 3.07 8.79 4.13
C ILE A 95 3.78 7.53 4.64
N GLY A 96 5.08 7.62 4.97
CA GLY A 96 5.89 6.51 5.46
C GLY A 96 5.32 5.92 6.75
N VAL A 97 4.94 6.76 7.72
CA VAL A 97 4.30 6.32 8.97
C VAL A 97 2.97 5.61 8.67
N GLY A 98 2.14 6.19 7.80
CA GLY A 98 0.85 5.63 7.42
C GLY A 98 0.98 4.23 6.80
N LEU A 99 1.93 4.04 5.89
CA LEU A 99 2.22 2.73 5.30
C LEU A 99 2.75 1.75 6.33
N PHE A 100 3.76 2.15 7.12
CA PHE A 100 4.38 1.28 8.12
C PHE A 100 3.39 0.71 9.14
N LEU A 101 2.45 1.55 9.60
CA LEU A 101 1.44 1.13 10.58
C LEU A 101 0.32 0.28 9.96
N ARG A 102 -0.11 0.60 8.73
CA ARG A 102 -1.29 0.00 8.09
C ARG A 102 -0.98 -1.33 7.40
N THR A 103 0.14 -1.40 6.69
CA THR A 103 0.45 -2.50 5.76
C THR A 103 0.46 -3.89 6.42
N PRO A 104 1.06 -4.11 7.62
CA PRO A 104 1.07 -5.45 8.22
C PRO A 104 -0.32 -6.02 8.51
N ALA A 105 -1.26 -5.17 8.93
CA ALA A 105 -2.63 -5.60 9.19
C ALA A 105 -3.39 -5.91 7.89
N GLN A 106 -3.17 -5.09 6.86
CA GLN A 106 -3.76 -5.31 5.54
C GLN A 106 -3.28 -6.62 4.92
N VAL A 107 -1.97 -6.91 4.95
CA VAL A 107 -1.39 -8.15 4.42
C VAL A 107 -2.06 -9.38 5.05
N ARG A 108 -2.18 -9.42 6.39
CA ARG A 108 -2.83 -10.55 7.08
C ARG A 108 -4.29 -10.76 6.66
N ALA A 109 -5.04 -9.67 6.49
CA ALA A 109 -6.43 -9.74 6.06
C ALA A 109 -6.54 -10.26 4.62
N LEU A 110 -5.66 -9.83 3.73
CA LEU A 110 -5.64 -10.27 2.33
C LEU A 110 -5.20 -11.73 2.20
N ASP A 111 -4.21 -12.19 2.96
CA ASP A 111 -3.82 -13.62 2.97
C ASP A 111 -5.00 -14.50 3.40
N ALA A 112 -5.74 -14.10 4.43
CA ALA A 112 -6.94 -14.81 4.87
C ALA A 112 -8.01 -14.85 3.77
N ARG A 113 -8.23 -13.74 3.05
CA ARG A 113 -9.17 -13.67 1.93
C ARG A 113 -8.72 -14.56 0.76
N ILE A 114 -7.45 -14.53 0.36
CA ILE A 114 -6.94 -15.40 -0.71
C ILE A 114 -7.18 -16.88 -0.39
N ALA A 115 -7.08 -17.28 0.88
CA ALA A 115 -7.30 -18.66 1.30
C ALA A 115 -8.80 -19.04 1.41
N GLN A 116 -9.63 -18.14 1.95
CA GLN A 116 -11.01 -18.45 2.33
C GLN A 116 -12.06 -18.02 1.29
N ASP A 117 -11.80 -16.93 0.57
CA ASP A 117 -12.73 -16.27 -0.34
C ASP A 117 -11.96 -15.59 -1.50
N PRO A 118 -11.44 -16.40 -2.46
CA PRO A 118 -10.62 -15.88 -3.56
C PRO A 118 -11.38 -14.94 -4.50
N GLU A 119 -12.68 -15.18 -4.70
CA GLU A 119 -13.54 -14.31 -5.52
C GLU A 119 -13.72 -12.96 -4.85
N GLY A 120 -14.07 -12.94 -3.55
CA GLY A 120 -14.17 -11.70 -2.79
C GLY A 120 -12.86 -10.92 -2.70
N TYR A 121 -11.71 -11.62 -2.65
CA TYR A 121 -10.40 -10.96 -2.79
C TYR A 121 -10.25 -10.23 -4.13
N VAL A 122 -10.57 -10.89 -5.26
CA VAL A 122 -10.45 -10.27 -6.59
C VAL A 122 -11.34 -9.05 -6.70
N ASP A 123 -12.58 -9.14 -6.23
CA ASP A 123 -13.55 -8.04 -6.32
C ASP A 123 -13.14 -6.85 -5.44
N GLU A 124 -12.89 -7.08 -4.14
CA GLU A 124 -12.60 -6.01 -3.19
C GLU A 124 -11.22 -5.38 -3.42
N GLU A 125 -10.18 -6.21 -3.51
CA GLU A 125 -8.80 -5.74 -3.68
C GLU A 125 -8.54 -5.24 -5.10
N GLY A 126 -9.19 -5.84 -6.11
CA GLY A 126 -9.16 -5.36 -7.49
C GLY A 126 -9.74 -3.96 -7.60
N ALA A 127 -10.94 -3.73 -7.08
CA ALA A 127 -11.57 -2.40 -7.08
C ALA A 127 -10.72 -1.36 -6.32
N ARG A 128 -10.14 -1.75 -5.19
CA ARG A 128 -9.22 -0.87 -4.43
C ARG A 128 -7.99 -0.52 -5.26
N MET A 129 -7.35 -1.50 -5.89
CA MET A 129 -6.13 -1.29 -6.68
C MET A 129 -6.40 -0.52 -7.98
N ASP A 130 -7.57 -0.70 -8.60
CA ASP A 130 -8.04 0.15 -9.71
C ASP A 130 -8.11 1.62 -9.28
N ALA A 131 -8.70 1.90 -8.11
CA ALA A 131 -8.76 3.25 -7.57
C ALA A 131 -7.37 3.83 -7.24
N VAL A 132 -6.44 3.00 -6.75
CA VAL A 132 -5.05 3.41 -6.50
C VAL A 132 -4.35 3.74 -7.82
N VAL A 133 -4.43 2.87 -8.82
CA VAL A 133 -3.81 3.09 -10.14
C VAL A 133 -4.37 4.34 -10.81
N GLY A 134 -5.69 4.54 -10.74
CA GLY A 134 -6.35 5.72 -11.30
C GLY A 134 -5.93 7.05 -10.67
N ARG A 135 -5.42 7.06 -9.44
CA ARG A 135 -4.95 8.28 -8.76
C ARG A 135 -3.56 8.73 -9.21
N PHE A 136 -2.70 7.83 -9.70
CA PHE A 136 -1.36 8.21 -10.15
C PHE A 136 -1.40 9.25 -11.27
N GLY A 137 -2.35 9.17 -12.20
CA GLY A 137 -2.50 10.18 -13.25
C GLY A 137 -2.75 11.59 -12.70
N LEU A 138 -3.54 11.70 -11.61
CA LEU A 138 -3.77 12.98 -10.94
C LEU A 138 -2.51 13.50 -10.25
N PHE A 139 -1.80 12.66 -9.50
CA PHE A 139 -0.57 13.07 -8.82
C PHE A 139 0.51 13.47 -9.82
N THR A 140 0.74 12.68 -10.87
CA THR A 140 1.67 13.01 -11.95
C THR A 140 1.32 14.35 -12.62
N ALA A 141 0.04 14.65 -12.85
CA ALA A 141 -0.37 15.94 -13.41
C ALA A 141 -0.09 17.12 -12.45
N LEU A 142 -0.39 16.95 -11.17
CA LEU A 142 -0.13 17.95 -10.13
C LEU A 142 1.37 18.22 -9.99
N GLU A 143 2.19 17.18 -9.91
CA GLU A 143 3.64 17.30 -9.75
C GLU A 143 4.30 17.87 -11.00
N THR A 144 3.85 17.48 -12.19
CA THR A 144 4.31 18.09 -13.46
C THR A 144 3.99 19.59 -13.47
N THR A 145 2.78 19.97 -13.03
CA THR A 145 2.39 21.38 -12.90
C THR A 145 3.29 22.12 -11.91
N LEU A 146 3.59 21.53 -10.75
CA LEU A 146 4.51 22.10 -9.76
C LEU A 146 5.93 22.23 -10.30
N LEU A 147 6.42 21.26 -11.07
CA LEU A 147 7.72 21.32 -11.72
C LEU A 147 7.81 22.49 -12.70
N PHE A 148 6.80 22.66 -13.56
CA PHE A 148 6.73 23.79 -14.48
C PHE A 148 6.61 25.13 -13.74
N ALA A 149 5.74 25.19 -12.73
CA ALA A 149 5.55 26.41 -11.93
C ALA A 149 6.83 26.79 -11.17
N GLY A 150 7.53 25.83 -10.55
CA GLY A 150 8.80 26.05 -9.87
C GLY A 150 9.89 26.53 -10.83
N THR A 151 10.00 25.90 -12.00
CA THR A 151 10.95 26.30 -13.04
C THR A 151 10.66 27.73 -13.51
N LEU A 152 9.41 28.04 -13.84
CA LEU A 152 9.00 29.38 -14.26
C LEU A 152 9.27 30.43 -13.18
N THR A 153 8.94 30.12 -11.92
CA THR A 153 9.18 31.02 -10.77
C THR A 153 10.68 31.30 -10.60
N THR A 154 11.52 30.29 -10.79
CA THR A 154 12.97 30.42 -10.77
C THR A 154 13.46 31.35 -11.87
N THR A 155 12.98 31.15 -13.11
CA THR A 155 13.35 31.97 -14.26
C THR A 155 12.93 33.42 -14.10
N VAL A 156 11.68 33.66 -13.68
CA VAL A 156 11.18 35.03 -13.42
C VAL A 156 12.01 35.70 -12.34
N GLY A 157 12.27 35.00 -11.22
CA GLY A 157 13.11 35.52 -10.15
C GLY A 157 14.51 35.91 -10.62
N ALA A 158 15.13 35.09 -11.48
CA ALA A 158 16.44 35.38 -12.06
C ALA A 158 16.43 36.61 -12.98
N VAL A 159 15.36 36.81 -13.75
CA VAL A 159 15.21 37.99 -14.62
C VAL A 159 14.93 39.26 -13.82
N THR A 160 14.17 39.17 -12.72
CA THR A 160 13.80 40.33 -11.91
C THR A 160 14.79 40.63 -10.78
N GLY A 161 15.76 39.74 -10.53
CA GLY A 161 16.69 39.85 -9.39
C GLY A 161 16.03 39.58 -8.03
N GLU A 162 14.94 38.82 -8.00
CA GLU A 162 14.21 38.50 -6.75
C GLU A 162 14.66 37.14 -6.19
N ASP A 163 15.60 37.17 -5.26
CA ASP A 163 16.22 35.99 -4.65
C ASP A 163 15.20 35.01 -4.05
N ARG A 164 14.12 35.51 -3.44
CA ARG A 164 13.08 34.65 -2.86
C ARG A 164 12.35 33.82 -3.92
N ALA A 165 12.06 34.40 -5.07
CA ALA A 165 11.43 33.71 -6.18
C ALA A 165 12.36 32.64 -6.77
N ILE A 166 13.66 32.95 -6.89
CA ILE A 166 14.69 31.98 -7.30
C ILE A 166 14.69 30.77 -6.35
N GLY A 167 14.79 31.04 -5.04
CA GLY A 167 14.84 30.00 -4.01
C GLY A 167 13.58 29.13 -3.96
N ALA A 168 12.41 29.76 -3.84
CA ALA A 168 11.14 29.04 -3.78
C ALA A 168 10.87 28.21 -5.04
N GLY A 169 11.16 28.78 -6.22
CA GLY A 169 11.03 28.10 -7.49
C GLY A 169 11.93 26.88 -7.59
N LEU A 170 13.22 27.03 -7.26
CA LEU A 170 14.21 25.97 -7.37
C LEU A 170 13.91 24.83 -6.39
N GLY A 171 13.60 25.17 -5.13
CA GLY A 171 13.18 24.20 -4.12
C GLY A 171 11.95 23.41 -4.57
N THR A 172 10.94 24.08 -5.13
CA THR A 172 9.72 23.43 -5.65
C THR A 172 10.02 22.52 -6.83
N ALA A 173 10.81 22.97 -7.80
CA ALA A 173 11.15 22.20 -9.00
C ALA A 173 11.94 20.92 -8.66
N VAL A 174 12.93 21.03 -7.76
CA VAL A 174 13.71 19.87 -7.29
C VAL A 174 12.80 18.86 -6.60
N GLN A 175 11.94 19.32 -5.68
CA GLN A 175 11.05 18.41 -4.95
C GLN A 175 10.01 17.75 -5.87
N ALA A 176 9.43 18.49 -6.81
CA ALA A 176 8.51 17.93 -7.80
C ALA A 176 9.19 16.86 -8.68
N THR A 177 10.46 17.04 -9.02
CA THR A 177 11.24 16.04 -9.79
C THR A 177 11.43 14.75 -9.00
N VAL A 178 11.75 14.86 -7.71
CA VAL A 178 11.91 13.70 -6.81
C VAL A 178 10.57 12.96 -6.65
N ALA A 179 9.49 13.70 -6.40
CA ALA A 179 8.15 13.14 -6.24
C ALA A 179 7.68 12.39 -7.51
N LEU A 180 7.83 12.98 -8.70
CA LEU A 180 7.52 12.32 -9.98
C LEU A 180 8.26 11.00 -10.17
N THR A 181 9.53 10.95 -9.78
CA THR A 181 10.36 9.74 -9.89
C THR A 181 9.82 8.64 -8.98
N ILE A 182 9.47 9.00 -7.75
CA ILE A 182 8.91 8.10 -6.75
C ILE A 182 7.54 7.56 -7.22
N ASP A 183 6.67 8.45 -7.70
CA ASP A 183 5.32 8.11 -8.11
C ASP A 183 5.32 7.20 -9.35
N ALA A 184 6.22 7.40 -10.30
CA ALA A 184 6.38 6.51 -11.44
C ALA A 184 6.77 5.07 -11.02
N LEU A 185 7.67 4.94 -10.03
CA LEU A 185 8.05 3.63 -9.50
C LEU A 185 6.88 2.96 -8.78
N ALA A 186 6.14 3.73 -7.98
CA ALA A 186 4.96 3.26 -7.25
C ALA A 186 3.83 2.83 -8.21
N ALA A 187 3.56 3.60 -9.26
CA ALA A 187 2.58 3.29 -10.29
C ALA A 187 2.89 1.97 -10.98
N SER A 188 4.13 1.78 -11.44
CA SER A 188 4.54 0.54 -12.09
C SER A 188 4.37 -0.69 -11.18
N ARG A 189 4.60 -0.53 -9.87
CA ARG A 189 4.42 -1.59 -8.88
C ARG A 189 2.94 -1.92 -8.69
N ALA A 190 2.09 -0.91 -8.61
CA ALA A 190 0.64 -1.05 -8.46
C ALA A 190 0.01 -1.73 -9.68
N GLU A 191 0.38 -1.32 -10.89
CA GLU A 191 -0.12 -1.92 -12.14
C GLU A 191 0.23 -3.40 -12.24
N ARG A 192 1.48 -3.79 -11.96
CA ARG A 192 1.89 -5.21 -11.96
C ARG A 192 1.10 -6.06 -10.97
N TYR A 193 0.73 -5.49 -9.82
CA TYR A 193 -0.04 -6.19 -8.81
C TYR A 193 -1.52 -6.30 -9.21
N LEU A 194 -2.12 -5.22 -9.71
CA LEU A 194 -3.48 -5.23 -10.26
C LEU A 194 -3.63 -6.22 -11.41
N ASP A 195 -2.65 -6.27 -12.32
CA ASP A 195 -2.61 -7.26 -13.40
C ASP A 195 -2.53 -8.70 -12.86
N ALA A 196 -1.83 -8.91 -11.74
CA ALA A 196 -1.80 -10.22 -11.10
C ALA A 196 -3.16 -10.60 -10.51
N ILE A 197 -3.87 -9.66 -9.88
CA ILE A 197 -5.23 -9.87 -9.37
C ILE A 197 -6.18 -10.22 -10.51
N ARG A 198 -6.16 -9.46 -11.61
CA ARG A 198 -7.05 -9.69 -12.78
C ARG A 198 -6.80 -11.03 -13.48
N ARG A 199 -5.57 -11.56 -13.39
CA ARG A 199 -5.21 -12.88 -13.94
C ARG A 199 -5.38 -14.02 -12.94
N PHE A 200 -5.75 -13.73 -11.70
CA PHE A 200 -5.96 -14.74 -10.69
C PHE A 200 -7.24 -15.50 -11.03
N GLN A 201 -7.07 -16.64 -11.72
CA GLN A 201 -8.18 -17.51 -12.10
C GLN A 201 -8.64 -18.27 -10.86
N VAL A 202 -9.86 -17.98 -10.41
CA VAL A 202 -10.56 -18.86 -9.48
C VAL A 202 -11.03 -20.05 -10.30
N SER A 203 -10.24 -21.12 -10.30
CA SER A 203 -10.67 -22.37 -10.95
C SER A 203 -11.97 -22.82 -10.30
N PRO A 204 -13.08 -23.00 -11.05
CA PRO A 204 -14.29 -23.55 -10.46
C PRO A 204 -13.96 -24.95 -9.93
N THR A 205 -14.15 -25.17 -8.64
CA THR A 205 -14.09 -26.51 -8.06
C THR A 205 -15.20 -27.33 -8.69
N ILE A 206 -14.87 -28.13 -9.71
CA ILE A 206 -15.81 -29.11 -10.26
C ILE A 206 -15.93 -30.22 -9.23
N GLN A 207 -16.88 -30.07 -8.31
CA GLN A 207 -17.27 -31.14 -7.40
C GLN A 207 -17.99 -32.21 -8.23
N ALA A 208 -17.29 -33.31 -8.52
CA ALA A 208 -17.90 -34.47 -9.17
C ALA A 208 -18.95 -35.08 -8.23
N THR A 209 -20.20 -34.67 -8.39
CA THR A 209 -21.32 -35.23 -7.63
C THR A 209 -21.70 -36.58 -8.22
N GLY A 210 -21.06 -37.65 -7.76
CA GLY A 210 -21.51 -39.02 -7.99
C GLY A 210 -20.83 -39.78 -9.15
N PRO A 211 -21.09 -41.10 -9.25
CA PRO A 211 -20.51 -41.96 -10.28
C PRO A 211 -20.94 -41.50 -11.67
N ILE A 212 -19.95 -41.33 -12.53
CA ILE A 212 -19.99 -40.74 -13.89
C ILE A 212 -21.25 -41.15 -14.66
N THR A 213 -22.28 -40.29 -14.69
CA THR A 213 -23.27 -40.28 -15.77
C THR A 213 -23.89 -38.88 -15.89
N ARG A 214 -23.61 -38.20 -17.01
CA ARG A 214 -24.05 -36.86 -17.45
C ARG A 214 -23.22 -35.66 -16.98
N TYR A 215 -22.38 -35.18 -17.89
CA TYR A 215 -21.99 -33.77 -17.93
C TYR A 215 -23.21 -32.95 -18.37
N GLY A 216 -23.81 -32.20 -17.44
CA GLY A 216 -24.77 -31.15 -17.74
C GLY A 216 -24.10 -29.80 -17.51
N VAL A 217 -23.88 -29.02 -18.57
CA VAL A 217 -23.53 -27.60 -18.42
C VAL A 217 -24.83 -26.85 -18.19
N ALA A 218 -25.10 -26.43 -16.96
CA ALA A 218 -26.25 -25.61 -16.63
C ALA A 218 -25.87 -24.13 -16.80
N PHE A 219 -26.36 -23.49 -17.86
CA PHE A 219 -26.32 -22.03 -17.98
C PHE A 219 -27.51 -21.45 -17.20
N GLY A 220 -27.25 -21.04 -15.96
CA GLY A 220 -28.21 -20.30 -15.13
C GLY A 220 -28.20 -18.82 -15.48
N GLY A 221 -28.77 -18.46 -16.65
CA GLY A 221 -29.07 -17.07 -17.00
C GLY A 221 -30.57 -16.90 -17.11
N ALA A 222 -31.17 -16.09 -16.25
CA ALA A 222 -32.53 -15.59 -16.46
C ALA A 222 -32.47 -14.49 -17.54
N PHE A 223 -33.18 -14.71 -18.64
CA PHE A 223 -33.53 -13.67 -19.61
C PHE A 223 -34.80 -12.95 -19.15
#